data_AF-A0A2M7VQZ2-F1
#
_entry.id   AF-A0A2M7VQZ2-F1
#
_cell.length_a   1.000
_cell.length_b   1.000
_cell.length_c   1.000
_cell.angle_alpha   90.00
_cell.angle_beta   90.00
_cell.angle_gamma   90.00
#
_symmetry.space_group_name_H-M   'P 1'
#
loop_
_entity.id
_entity.type
_entity.pdbx_description
1 polymer ?
#
loop_
_entity_poly.entity_id
_entity_poly.type
_entity_poly.pdbx_seq_one_letter_code
_entity_poly.pdbx_strand_id
1 'polypeptide(L)'
;MLLFQKYLIKIMAKITSITELNKAILLLEDQQTLEGTLLKERFKITYESLRPINLIKSTFNELVSAPDFKEDLLNTSLSLAAGYFSKKLAIGSTNNPFKQILGSFLQMGVTSIVSKNSDDIKSGIQKLITLLFSKKEKQPYR
;
A
#
# COMPACT_ATOMS: atom_id res chain seq x y z
N MET A 1 -32.12 25.13 -21.92
CA MET A 1 -31.49 24.12 -22.79
C MET A 1 -32.33 23.78 -24.04
N LEU A 2 -33.60 23.39 -23.90
CA LEU A 2 -34.49 23.04 -25.04
C LEU A 2 -34.72 24.17 -26.07
N LEU A 3 -34.87 25.42 -25.61
CA LEU A 3 -35.04 26.59 -26.48
C LEU A 3 -33.80 26.86 -27.35
N PHE A 4 -32.62 26.69 -26.78
CA PHE A 4 -31.34 26.86 -27.47
C PHE A 4 -31.12 25.76 -28.52
N GLN A 5 -31.43 24.51 -28.18
CA GLN A 5 -31.38 23.38 -29.12
C GLN A 5 -32.34 23.58 -30.31
N LYS A 6 -33.58 24.02 -30.05
CA LYS A 6 -34.52 24.37 -31.13
C LYS A 6 -34.01 25.52 -32.01
N TYR A 7 -33.35 26.51 -31.42
CA TYR A 7 -32.80 27.66 -32.14
C TYR A 7 -31.64 27.24 -33.06
N LEU A 8 -30.76 26.37 -32.56
CA LEU A 8 -29.66 25.75 -33.31
C LEU A 8 -30.16 25.00 -34.54
N ILE A 9 -31.12 24.09 -34.34
CA ILE A 9 -31.73 23.29 -35.41
C ILE A 9 -32.35 24.20 -36.49
N LYS A 10 -33.01 25.28 -36.06
CA LYS A 10 -33.64 26.24 -36.97
C LYS A 10 -32.63 27.00 -37.84
N ILE A 11 -31.48 27.39 -37.29
CA ILE A 11 -30.43 28.08 -38.05
C ILE A 11 -29.72 27.12 -39.01
N MET A 12 -29.38 25.91 -38.56
CA MET A 12 -28.68 24.92 -39.38
C MET A 12 -29.54 24.41 -40.54
N ALA A 13 -30.86 24.33 -40.38
CA ALA A 13 -31.76 23.86 -41.42
C ALA A 13 -32.04 24.92 -42.53
N LYS A 14 -31.67 26.19 -42.33
CA LYS A 14 -32.01 27.27 -43.26
C LYS A 14 -30.90 28.31 -43.35
N ILE A 15 -29.85 27.99 -44.10
CA ILE A 15 -28.81 28.95 -44.48
C ILE A 15 -29.07 29.36 -45.93
N THR A 16 -29.56 30.58 -46.13
CA THR A 16 -29.91 31.12 -47.45
C THR A 16 -29.19 32.44 -47.76
N SER A 17 -28.45 32.99 -46.79
CA SER A 17 -27.70 34.23 -46.92
C SER A 17 -26.34 34.16 -46.22
N ILE A 18 -25.41 35.03 -46.65
CA ILE A 18 -24.07 35.16 -46.03
C ILE A 18 -24.18 35.57 -44.56
N THR A 19 -25.17 36.39 -44.20
CA THR A 19 -25.41 36.81 -42.81
C THR A 19 -25.84 35.64 -41.92
N GLU A 20 -26.67 34.73 -42.44
CA GLU A 20 -27.06 33.50 -41.73
C GLU A 20 -25.87 32.53 -41.60
N LEU A 21 -25.04 32.42 -42.64
CA LEU A 21 -23.83 31.61 -42.61
C LEU A 21 -22.84 32.09 -41.53
N ASN A 22 -22.55 33.39 -41.46
CA ASN A 22 -21.65 33.96 -40.45
C ASN A 22 -22.19 33.76 -39.03
N LYS A 23 -23.51 33.87 -38.83
CA LYS A 23 -24.14 33.58 -37.53
C LYS A 23 -24.02 32.10 -37.15
N ALA A 24 -24.16 31.20 -38.12
CA ALA A 24 -23.98 29.77 -37.89
C ALA A 24 -22.52 29.45 -37.53
N ILE A 25 -21.55 30.06 -38.20
CA ILE A 25 -20.12 29.90 -37.89
C ILE A 25 -19.82 30.34 -36.46
N LEU A 26 -20.21 31.56 -36.08
CA LEU A 26 -19.98 32.09 -34.72
C LEU A 26 -20.61 31.21 -33.64
N LEU A 27 -21.81 30.70 -33.90
CA LEU A 27 -22.50 29.82 -32.96
C LEU A 27 -21.79 28.47 -32.83
N LEU A 28 -21.34 27.88 -33.95
CA LEU A 28 -20.59 26.62 -33.95
C LEU A 28 -19.22 26.77 -33.26
N GLU A 29 -18.54 27.91 -33.42
CA GLU A 29 -17.29 28.21 -32.73
C GLU A 29 -17.47 28.31 -31.21
N ASP A 30 -18.55 28.97 -30.76
CA ASP A 30 -18.91 29.05 -29.34
C ASP A 30 -19.24 27.66 -28.78
N GLN A 31 -20.03 26.88 -29.52
CA GLN A 31 -20.36 25.49 -29.14
C GLN A 31 -19.11 24.62 -29.06
N GLN A 32 -18.22 24.69 -30.05
CA GLN A 32 -16.97 23.93 -30.07
C GLN A 32 -16.08 24.30 -28.86
N THR A 33 -16.02 25.58 -28.51
CA THR A 33 -15.27 26.07 -27.36
C THR A 33 -15.83 25.52 -26.05
N LEU A 34 -17.15 25.53 -25.90
CA LEU A 34 -17.86 25.03 -24.72
C LEU A 34 -17.70 23.50 -24.59
N GLU A 35 -17.92 22.77 -25.68
CA GLU A 35 -17.74 21.31 -25.72
C GLU A 35 -16.30 20.90 -25.44
N GLY A 36 -15.32 21.61 -26.00
CA GLY A 36 -13.90 21.36 -25.74
C GLY A 36 -13.52 21.61 -24.28
N THR A 37 -14.11 22.62 -23.64
CA THR A 37 -13.91 22.90 -22.21
C THR A 37 -14.51 21.79 -21.34
N LEU A 38 -15.75 21.38 -21.62
CA LEU A 38 -16.40 20.26 -20.92
C LEU A 38 -15.61 18.96 -21.09
N LEU A 39 -15.09 18.68 -22.29
CA LEU A 39 -14.29 17.49 -22.55
C LEU A 39 -13.00 17.48 -21.71
N LYS A 40 -12.29 18.62 -21.63
CA LYS A 40 -11.10 18.75 -20.78
C LYS A 40 -11.41 18.53 -19.31
N GLU A 41 -12.52 19.07 -18.83
CA GLU A 41 -12.94 18.91 -17.44
C GLU A 41 -13.30 17.45 -17.12
N ARG A 42 -14.08 16.80 -18.00
CA ARG A 42 -14.41 15.37 -17.88
C ARG A 42 -13.16 14.50 -17.93
N PHE A 43 -12.25 14.76 -18.87
CA PHE A 43 -10.98 14.06 -18.96
C PHE A 43 -10.16 14.20 -17.68
N LYS A 44 -10.05 15.41 -17.14
CA LYS A 44 -9.37 15.66 -15.87
C LYS A 44 -10.01 14.85 -14.74
N ILE A 45 -11.33 14.90 -14.57
CA ILE A 45 -12.02 14.14 -13.52
C ILE A 45 -11.74 12.63 -13.66
N THR A 46 -11.85 12.08 -14.87
CA THR A 46 -11.56 10.67 -15.13
C THR A 46 -10.11 10.33 -14.82
N TYR A 47 -9.16 11.14 -15.31
CA TYR A 47 -7.73 10.98 -15.02
C TYR A 47 -7.46 11.00 -13.51
N GLU A 48 -8.01 11.98 -12.80
CA GLU A 48 -7.87 12.07 -11.35
C GLU A 48 -8.47 10.85 -10.65
N SER A 49 -9.63 10.35 -11.10
CA SER A 49 -10.27 9.15 -10.51
C SER A 49 -9.45 7.88 -10.70
N LEU A 50 -8.73 7.77 -11.82
CA LEU A 50 -7.88 6.62 -12.14
C LEU A 50 -6.50 6.68 -11.46
N ARG A 51 -6.14 7.81 -10.81
CA ARG A 51 -4.88 7.87 -10.07
C ARG A 51 -4.90 6.85 -8.93
N PRO A 52 -3.84 6.03 -8.78
CA PRO A 52 -3.78 4.97 -7.77
C PRO A 52 -4.12 5.45 -6.35
N ILE A 53 -3.68 6.66 -5.99
CA ILE A 53 -3.98 7.25 -4.67
C ILE A 53 -5.48 7.44 -4.43
N ASN A 54 -6.24 7.81 -5.45
CA ASN A 54 -7.69 8.02 -5.35
C ASN A 54 -8.44 6.68 -5.33
N LEU A 55 -7.94 5.67 -6.05
CA LEU A 55 -8.44 4.29 -5.99
C LEU A 55 -8.20 3.64 -4.62
N ILE A 56 -7.02 3.85 -4.02
CA ILE A 56 -6.73 3.37 -2.67
C ILE A 56 -7.61 4.10 -1.66
N LYS A 57 -7.79 5.43 -1.80
CA LYS A 57 -8.64 6.21 -0.89
C LYS A 57 -10.11 5.77 -0.96
N SER A 58 -10.65 5.53 -2.15
CA SER A 58 -12.04 5.06 -2.28
C SER A 58 -12.22 3.65 -1.72
N THR A 59 -11.31 2.72 -2.05
CA THR A 59 -11.40 1.33 -1.55
C THR A 59 -11.17 1.24 -0.04
N PHE A 60 -10.24 2.03 0.51
CA PHE A 60 -10.00 2.09 1.95
C PHE A 60 -11.20 2.65 2.72
N ASN A 61 -11.82 3.73 2.23
CA ASN A 61 -13.01 4.29 2.86
C ASN A 61 -14.20 3.30 2.81
N GLU A 62 -14.33 2.56 1.72
CA GLU A 62 -15.36 1.54 1.55
C GLU A 62 -15.14 0.34 2.48
N LEU A 63 -13.89 -0.14 2.58
CA LEU A 63 -13.48 -1.20 3.52
C LEU A 63 -13.74 -0.80 4.98
N VAL A 64 -13.30 0.39 5.40
CA VAL A 64 -13.42 0.83 6.81
C VAL A 64 -14.87 1.10 7.21
N SER A 65 -15.73 1.41 6.23
CA SER A 65 -17.17 1.62 6.45
C SER A 65 -17.96 0.31 6.51
N ALA A 66 -17.41 -0.80 6.02
CA ALA A 66 -18.03 -2.11 6.10
C ALA A 66 -18.02 -2.65 7.54
N PRO A 67 -19.16 -3.13 8.09
CA PRO A 67 -19.26 -3.62 9.47
C PRO A 67 -18.29 -4.76 9.79
N ASP A 68 -18.15 -5.71 8.86
CA ASP A 68 -17.38 -6.95 9.06
C ASP A 68 -15.86 -6.73 8.99
N PHE A 69 -15.41 -5.66 8.33
CA PHE A 69 -13.99 -5.46 8.03
C PHE A 69 -13.21 -4.79 9.18
N LYS A 70 -13.91 -4.19 10.14
CA LYS A 70 -13.27 -3.51 11.28
C LYS A 70 -12.45 -4.47 12.14
N GLU A 71 -12.98 -5.68 12.36
CA GLU A 71 -12.30 -6.70 13.16
C GLU A 71 -11.07 -7.26 12.43
N ASP A 72 -11.19 -7.54 11.13
CA ASP A 72 -10.07 -7.99 10.29
C ASP A 72 -8.97 -6.94 10.15
N LEU A 73 -9.32 -5.64 10.07
CA LEU A 73 -8.36 -4.55 10.04
C LEU A 73 -7.60 -4.43 11.39
N LEU A 74 -8.30 -4.60 12.51
CA LEU A 74 -7.68 -4.61 13.84
C LEU A 74 -6.72 -5.80 13.98
N ASN A 75 -7.14 -7.01 13.62
CA ASN A 75 -6.30 -8.20 13.67
C ASN A 75 -5.08 -8.09 12.74
N THR A 76 -5.26 -7.55 11.53
CA THR A 76 -4.17 -7.34 10.57
C THR A 76 -3.19 -6.29 11.06
N SER A 77 -3.68 -5.15 11.57
CA SER A 77 -2.82 -4.09 12.10
C SER A 77 -2.03 -4.55 13.34
N LEU A 78 -2.68 -5.33 14.22
CA LEU A 78 -2.02 -5.95 15.37
C LEU A 78 -0.95 -6.95 14.93
N SER A 79 -1.22 -7.77 13.92
CA SER A 79 -0.26 -8.73 13.37
C SER A 79 0.93 -8.04 12.72
N LEU A 80 0.71 -6.93 11.99
CA LEU A 80 1.77 -6.11 11.42
C LEU A 80 2.61 -5.41 12.48
N ALA A 81 1.96 -4.85 13.50
CA ALA A 81 2.65 -4.24 14.64
C ALA A 81 3.48 -5.27 15.39
N ALA A 82 2.90 -6.42 15.72
CA ALA A 82 3.59 -7.54 16.35
C ALA A 82 4.76 -8.03 15.48
N GLY A 83 4.58 -8.17 14.17
CA GLY A 83 5.65 -8.53 13.24
C GLY A 83 6.77 -7.49 13.18
N TYR A 84 6.43 -6.19 13.17
CA TYR A 84 7.41 -5.10 13.21
C TYR A 84 8.20 -5.09 14.52
N PHE A 85 7.52 -5.20 15.67
CA PHE A 85 8.18 -5.28 16.97
C PHE A 85 9.02 -6.55 17.11
N SER A 86 8.52 -7.70 16.65
CA SER A 86 9.26 -8.97 16.62
C SER A 86 10.53 -8.84 15.77
N LYS A 87 10.45 -8.22 14.59
CA LYS A 87 11.63 -7.95 13.75
C LYS A 87 12.63 -7.02 14.46
N LYS A 88 12.13 -5.97 15.11
CA LYS A 88 12.97 -4.99 15.83
C LYS A 88 13.67 -5.60 17.05
N LEU A 89 13.01 -6.54 17.74
CA LEU A 89 13.57 -7.28 18.88
C LEU A 89 14.55 -8.37 18.44
N ALA A 90 14.24 -9.12 17.38
CA ALA A 90 15.06 -10.23 16.92
C ALA A 90 16.35 -9.80 16.20
N ILE A 91 16.30 -8.73 15.40
CA ILE A 91 17.44 -8.27 14.57
C ILE A 91 18.18 -7.09 15.22
N GLY A 92 17.60 -6.49 16.26
CA GLY A 92 18.09 -5.26 16.89
C GLY A 92 17.81 -4.03 16.03
N SER A 93 17.66 -2.87 16.68
CA SER A 93 17.33 -1.58 16.04
C SER A 93 18.53 -0.99 15.26
N THR A 94 19.05 -1.69 14.25
CA THR A 94 20.04 -1.11 13.34
C THR A 94 19.33 -0.46 12.15
N ASN A 95 19.48 0.86 12.01
CA ASN A 95 18.94 1.64 10.89
C ASN A 95 19.70 1.40 9.57
N ASN A 96 20.75 0.59 9.59
CA ASN A 96 21.54 0.29 8.39
C ASN A 96 21.13 -1.07 7.80
N PRO A 97 20.40 -1.12 6.66
CA PRO A 97 19.95 -2.36 6.04
C PRO A 97 21.12 -3.30 5.67
N PHE A 98 22.30 -2.75 5.37
CA PHE A 98 23.50 -3.55 5.09
C PHE A 98 23.95 -4.36 6.31
N LYS A 99 23.87 -3.78 7.51
CA LYS A 99 24.20 -4.49 8.76
C LYS A 99 23.21 -5.62 9.06
N GLN A 100 21.93 -5.46 8.70
CA GLN A 100 20.93 -6.53 8.85
C GLN A 100 21.21 -7.71 7.92
N ILE A 101 21.59 -7.42 6.67
CA ILE A 101 21.95 -8.44 5.68
C ILE A 101 23.21 -9.19 6.13
N LEU A 102 24.27 -8.47 6.52
CA LEU A 102 25.49 -9.08 7.04
C LEU A 102 25.25 -9.90 8.31
N GLY A 103 24.43 -9.39 9.24
CA GLY A 103 24.04 -10.13 10.45
C GLY A 103 23.31 -11.43 10.11
N SER A 104 22.44 -11.41 9.11
CA SER A 104 21.71 -12.61 8.64
C SER A 104 22.66 -13.64 8.01
N PHE A 105 23.63 -13.20 7.19
CA PHE A 105 24.63 -14.09 6.62
C PHE A 105 25.56 -14.68 7.69
N LEU A 106 25.99 -13.88 8.66
CA LEU A 106 26.78 -14.35 9.80
C LEU A 106 25.99 -15.36 10.64
N GLN A 107 24.72 -15.08 10.94
CA GLN A 107 23.85 -16.00 11.65
C GLN A 107 23.68 -17.32 10.89
N MET A 108 23.51 -17.26 9.56
CA MET A 108 23.40 -18.45 8.72
C MET A 108 24.70 -19.26 8.72
N GLY A 109 25.86 -18.60 8.67
CA GLY A 109 27.17 -19.22 8.76
C GLY A 109 27.42 -19.91 10.11
N VAL A 110 27.17 -19.21 11.22
CA VAL A 110 27.29 -19.76 12.58
C VAL A 110 26.32 -20.94 12.77
N THR A 111 25.07 -20.79 12.36
CA THR A 111 24.05 -21.85 12.45
C THR A 111 24.45 -23.09 11.64
N SER A 112 25.05 -22.90 10.46
CA SER A 112 25.52 -24.02 9.62
C SER A 112 26.69 -24.77 10.25
N ILE A 113 27.60 -24.08 10.95
CA ILE A 113 28.73 -24.71 11.65
C ILE A 113 28.25 -25.42 12.91
N VAL A 114 27.35 -24.80 13.67
CA VAL A 114 26.78 -25.36 14.91
C VAL A 114 25.92 -26.58 14.61
N SER A 115 25.11 -26.56 13.55
CA SER A 115 24.28 -27.72 13.16
C SER A 115 25.11 -28.92 12.68
N LYS A 116 26.26 -28.69 12.03
CA LYS A 116 27.16 -29.78 11.60
C LYS A 116 27.93 -30.44 12.74
N ASN A 117 28.22 -29.71 13.82
CA ASN A 117 28.93 -30.22 15.00
C ASN A 117 28.00 -30.30 16.22
N SER A 118 26.70 -30.53 15.97
CA SER A 118 25.65 -30.35 16.96
C SER A 118 25.82 -31.24 18.18
N ASP A 119 26.27 -32.49 18.01
CA ASP A 119 26.43 -33.45 19.11
C ASP A 119 27.58 -33.06 20.05
N ASP A 120 28.73 -32.63 19.50
CA ASP A 120 29.88 -32.18 20.29
C ASP A 120 29.56 -30.89 21.06
N ILE A 121 28.93 -29.92 20.39
CA ILE A 121 28.53 -28.65 21.01
C ILE A 121 27.45 -28.88 22.06
N LYS A 122 26.47 -29.73 21.79
CA LYS A 122 25.42 -30.09 22.75
C LYS A 122 26.00 -30.78 23.97
N SER A 123 26.99 -31.68 23.80
CA SER A 123 27.66 -32.33 24.92
C SER A 123 28.49 -31.33 25.75
N GLY A 124 29.17 -30.37 25.12
CA GLY A 124 29.91 -29.31 25.80
C GLY A 124 29.00 -28.37 26.58
N ILE A 125 27.88 -27.96 25.99
CA ILE A 125 26.85 -27.15 26.65
C ILE A 125 26.21 -27.91 27.80
N GLN A 126 25.87 -29.20 27.62
CA GLN A 126 25.33 -30.05 28.69
C GLN A 126 26.32 -30.19 29.85
N LYS A 127 27.61 -30.36 29.57
CA LYS A 127 28.67 -30.38 30.60
C LYS A 127 28.77 -29.04 31.34
N LEU A 128 28.69 -27.90 30.64
CA LEU A 128 28.71 -26.59 31.28
C LEU A 128 27.46 -26.33 32.13
N ILE A 129 26.27 -26.67 31.63
CA ILE A 129 25.01 -26.54 32.38
C ILE A 129 25.09 -27.44 33.62
N THR A 130 25.48 -28.70 33.49
CA THR A 130 25.62 -29.59 34.65
C THR A 130 26.69 -29.11 35.63
N LEU A 131 27.83 -28.56 35.19
CA LEU A 131 28.83 -27.97 36.09
C LEU A 131 28.32 -26.73 36.85
N LEU A 132 27.49 -25.91 36.21
CA LEU A 132 26.90 -24.73 36.84
C LEU A 132 25.72 -25.06 37.77
N PHE A 133 24.93 -26.09 37.45
CA PHE A 133 23.73 -26.46 38.20
C PHE A 133 23.93 -27.60 39.22
N SER A 134 24.97 -28.44 39.10
CA SER A 134 25.23 -29.55 40.04
C SER A 134 25.96 -29.15 41.32
N LYS A 135 26.32 -27.86 41.53
CA LYS A 135 27.00 -27.38 42.75
C LYS A 135 26.05 -27.08 43.92
N LYS A 136 24.85 -27.67 43.98
CA LYS A 136 23.92 -27.47 45.11
C LYS A 136 23.09 -28.70 45.46
N GLU A 137 23.74 -29.81 45.81
CA GLU A 137 23.14 -30.77 46.75
C GLU A 137 24.13 -31.06 47.89
N LYS A 138 23.92 -30.35 49.01
CA LYS A 138 24.50 -30.71 50.30
C LYS A 138 23.72 -31.91 50.84
N GLN A 139 24.44 -32.99 51.10
CA GLN A 139 23.99 -34.20 51.79
C GLN A 139 23.31 -33.86 53.13
N PRO A 140 22.13 -34.40 53.46
CA PRO A 140 21.59 -34.31 54.81
C PRO A 140 22.30 -35.31 55.73
N TYR A 141 22.80 -34.79 56.86
CA TYR A 141 23.43 -35.52 57.96
C TYR A 141 22.46 -36.57 58.52
N ARG A 142 22.94 -37.80 58.74
CA ARG A 142 22.25 -38.82 59.56
C ARG A 142 22.47 -38.53 61.04
#